data_AF-A0A2J6WY31-F1
#
_entry.id   AF-A0A2J6WY31-F1
#
_cell.length_a   1.000
_cell.length_b   1.000
_cell.length_c   1.000
_cell.angle_alpha   90.00
_cell.angle_beta   90.00
_cell.angle_gamma   90.00
#
_symmetry.space_group_name_H-M   'P 1'
#
loop_
_entity.id
_entity.type
_entity.pdbx_description
1 polymer ?
#
loop_
_entity_poly.entity_id
_entity_poly.type
_entity_poly.pdbx_seq_one_letter_code
_entity_poly.pdbx_strand_id
1 'polypeptide(L)'
;MASHRPSPALNQSPGAEVTSILCPICLKPNLRRARFCQHCGHDVVLNNDQPSDHRRYVITRIIKRGGQGAVYEGIDQDGNIYAIKEMLDRFTDPKERAEAVERFNAEAEL
;
A
#
# COMPACT_ATOMS: atom_id res chain seq x y z
N MET A 1 4.46 44.58 1.05
CA MET A 1 5.00 43.95 -0.17
C MET A 1 5.46 42.55 0.20
N ALA A 2 4.61 41.54 0.01
CA ALA A 2 4.94 40.14 0.29
C ALA A 2 5.13 39.42 -1.04
N SER A 3 6.38 39.08 -1.36
CA SER A 3 6.72 38.30 -2.55
C SER A 3 6.22 36.87 -2.39
N HIS A 4 5.14 36.54 -3.11
CA HIS A 4 4.81 35.14 -3.39
C HIS A 4 5.85 34.58 -4.36
N ARG A 5 6.70 33.68 -3.86
CA ARG A 5 7.46 32.76 -4.71
C ARG A 5 6.51 31.65 -5.15
N PRO A 6 6.33 31.40 -6.46
CA PRO A 6 5.65 30.19 -6.90
C PRO A 6 6.51 28.99 -6.54
N SER A 7 5.92 28.03 -5.82
CA SER A 7 6.52 26.71 -5.59
C SER A 7 6.58 25.97 -6.93
N PRO A 8 7.71 25.31 -7.29
CA PRO A 8 7.77 24.54 -8.51
C PRO A 8 6.83 23.33 -8.38
N ALA A 9 5.89 23.25 -9.33
CA ALA A 9 5.01 22.11 -9.49
C ALA A 9 5.81 20.81 -9.50
N LEU A 10 5.35 19.83 -8.72
CA LEU A 10 5.83 18.45 -8.78
C LEU A 10 5.52 17.91 -10.19
N ASN A 11 6.52 17.97 -11.06
CA ASN A 11 6.50 17.42 -12.40
C ASN A 11 6.49 15.90 -12.29
N GLN A 12 5.30 15.29 -12.19
CA GLN A 12 5.13 13.85 -12.27
C GLN A 12 5.15 13.47 -13.75
N SER A 13 6.33 13.11 -14.25
CA SER A 13 6.47 12.50 -15.57
C SER A 13 5.71 11.16 -15.61
N PRO A 14 4.78 10.95 -16.55
CA PRO A 14 4.14 9.66 -16.72
C PRO A 14 5.18 8.69 -17.28
N GLY A 15 5.58 7.69 -16.48
CA GLY A 15 6.49 6.63 -16.92
C GLY A 15 7.81 6.49 -16.16
N ALA A 16 7.99 7.13 -14.99
CA ALA A 16 9.14 6.81 -14.15
C ALA A 16 9.03 5.35 -13.67
N GLU A 17 9.88 4.47 -14.18
CA GLU A 17 9.90 3.07 -13.79
C GLU A 17 10.17 2.97 -12.29
N VAL A 18 9.22 2.41 -11.53
CA VAL A 18 9.43 2.09 -10.12
C VAL A 18 10.54 1.05 -10.05
N THR A 19 11.66 1.32 -9.39
CA THR A 19 12.78 0.35 -9.27
C THR A 19 12.90 -0.24 -7.88
N SER A 20 12.23 0.36 -6.90
CA SER A 20 12.25 -0.05 -5.48
C SER A 20 10.83 -0.17 -4.92
N ILE A 21 10.67 -1.12 -4.01
CA ILE A 21 9.41 -1.43 -3.32
C ILE A 21 9.67 -1.59 -1.82
N LEU A 22 8.64 -1.54 -1.00
CA LEU A 22 8.71 -1.78 0.44
C LEU A 22 8.16 -3.16 0.79
N CYS A 23 8.80 -3.82 1.76
CA CYS A 23 8.23 -5.03 2.35
C CYS A 23 6.96 -4.69 3.17
N PRO A 24 5.85 -5.42 3.01
CA PRO A 24 4.62 -5.14 3.77
C PRO A 24 4.77 -5.40 5.27
N ILE A 25 5.73 -6.24 5.67
CA ILE A 25 5.92 -6.64 7.06
C ILE A 25 6.91 -5.73 7.80
N CYS A 26 8.09 -5.51 7.22
CA CYS A 26 9.16 -4.74 7.88
C CYS A 26 9.43 -3.37 7.26
N LEU A 27 8.81 -3.07 6.11
CA LEU A 27 8.86 -1.78 5.40
C LEU A 27 10.24 -1.38 4.91
N LYS A 28 11.23 -2.28 5.00
CA LYS A 28 12.54 -2.04 4.44
C LYS A 28 12.48 -2.09 2.91
N PRO A 29 13.26 -1.24 2.21
CA PRO A 29 13.33 -1.25 0.76
C PRO A 29 13.82 -2.59 0.20
N ASN A 30 13.26 -2.99 -0.93
CA ASN A 30 13.64 -4.15 -1.73
C ASN A 30 13.63 -3.77 -3.22
N LEU A 31 14.27 -4.57 -4.06
CA LEU A 31 14.20 -4.43 -5.51
C LEU A 31 12.78 -4.70 -6.01
N ARG A 32 12.31 -3.98 -7.03
CA ARG A 32 10.95 -4.22 -7.60
C ARG A 32 10.70 -5.67 -8.02
N ARG A 33 11.74 -6.36 -8.50
CA ARG A 33 11.65 -7.78 -8.92
C ARG A 33 11.77 -8.79 -7.77
N ALA A 34 11.95 -8.33 -6.53
CA ALA A 34 12.07 -9.24 -5.39
C ALA A 34 10.72 -9.91 -5.13
N ARG A 35 10.74 -11.22 -4.88
CA ARG A 35 9.58 -11.96 -4.36
C ARG A 35 9.60 -12.06 -2.83
N PHE A 36 10.79 -12.22 -2.25
CA PHE A 36 10.98 -12.30 -0.81
C PHE A 36 11.82 -11.14 -0.30
N CYS A 37 11.48 -10.65 0.90
CA CYS A 37 12.21 -9.57 1.54
C CYS A 37 13.60 -10.04 1.96
N GLN A 38 14.65 -9.33 1.52
CA GLN A 38 16.03 -9.64 1.88
C GLN A 38 16.36 -9.43 3.37
N HIS A 39 15.44 -8.84 4.14
CA HIS A 39 15.65 -8.50 5.54
C HIS A 39 14.83 -9.36 6.52
N CYS A 40 13.62 -9.80 6.14
CA CYS A 40 12.74 -10.58 7.02
C CYS A 40 12.16 -11.84 6.37
N GLY A 41 12.51 -12.15 5.11
CA GLY A 41 12.12 -13.38 4.41
C GLY A 41 10.65 -13.46 3.95
N HIS A 42 9.80 -12.52 4.33
CA HIS A 42 8.38 -12.54 3.95
C HIS A 42 8.17 -12.18 2.48
N ASP A 43 7.07 -12.68 1.89
CA ASP A 43 6.64 -12.26 0.56
C ASP A 43 6.43 -10.75 0.54
N VAL A 44 6.96 -10.09 -0.50
CA VAL A 44 6.77 -8.64 -0.71
C VAL A 44 5.64 -8.33 -1.67
N VAL A 45 5.11 -9.35 -2.34
CA VAL A 45 3.97 -9.25 -3.23
C VAL A 45 2.70 -9.49 -2.42
N LEU A 46 1.82 -8.50 -2.44
CA LEU A 46 0.47 -8.62 -1.89
C LEU A 46 -0.40 -9.36 -2.89
N ASN A 47 -0.90 -10.51 -2.47
CA ASN A 47 -1.79 -11.38 -3.22
C ASN A 47 -2.93 -11.83 -2.29
N ASN A 48 -4.08 -12.12 -2.87
CA ASN A 48 -5.11 -12.85 -2.15
C ASN A 48 -4.83 -14.35 -2.31
N ASP A 49 -5.03 -15.12 -1.25
CA ASP A 49 -4.83 -16.59 -1.26
C ASP A 49 -5.91 -17.35 -2.06
N GLN A 50 -6.83 -16.65 -2.71
CA GLN A 50 -7.89 -17.25 -3.50
C GLN A 50 -7.35 -17.66 -4.90
N PRO A 51 -7.47 -18.92 -5.33
CA PRO A 51 -6.86 -19.40 -6.58
C PRO A 51 -7.29 -18.66 -7.85
N SER A 52 -8.50 -18.09 -7.87
CA SER A 52 -9.04 -17.29 -8.96
C SER A 52 -8.56 -15.84 -8.98
N ASP A 53 -7.87 -15.38 -7.92
CA ASP A 53 -7.39 -14.01 -7.83
C ASP A 53 -5.96 -13.90 -8.34
N HIS A 54 -5.83 -13.37 -9.55
CA HIS A 54 -4.55 -13.15 -10.21
C HIS A 54 -3.94 -11.76 -9.90
N ARG A 55 -4.61 -10.93 -9.09
CA ARG A 55 -4.11 -9.59 -8.75
C ARG A 55 -2.87 -9.71 -7.87
N ARG A 56 -1.85 -8.92 -8.21
CA ARG A 56 -0.57 -8.88 -7.49
C ARG A 56 -0.19 -7.42 -7.36
N TYR A 57 0.10 -6.99 -6.14
CA TYR A 57 0.49 -5.62 -5.85
C TYR A 57 1.81 -5.59 -5.10
N VAL A 58 2.55 -4.50 -5.27
CA VAL A 58 3.73 -4.20 -4.45
C VAL A 58 3.61 -2.79 -3.90
N ILE A 59 4.07 -2.58 -2.66
CA ILE A 59 4.04 -1.27 -2.02
C ILE A 59 5.22 -0.44 -2.52
N THR A 60 4.99 0.79 -2.96
CA THR A 60 6.04 1.72 -3.41
C THR A 60 6.42 2.70 -2.30
N ARG A 61 5.43 3.20 -1.54
CA ARG A 61 5.65 4.13 -0.43
C ARG A 61 4.51 4.13 0.58
N ILE A 62 4.79 4.68 1.75
CA ILE A 62 3.80 4.95 2.79
C ILE A 62 3.11 6.28 2.45
N ILE A 63 1.78 6.29 2.37
CA ILE A 63 0.98 7.52 2.23
C ILE A 63 0.68 8.10 3.61
N LYS A 64 0.17 7.27 4.53
CA LYS A 64 -0.23 7.69 5.88
C LYS A 64 -0.16 6.54 6.88
N ARG A 65 0.06 6.85 8.15
CA ARG A 65 -0.05 5.93 9.30
C ARG A 65 -0.82 6.58 10.44
N GLY A 66 -1.65 5.80 11.13
CA GLY A 66 -2.41 6.26 12.29
C GLY A 66 -3.00 5.11 13.10
N GLY A 67 -3.86 5.44 14.06
CA GLY A 67 -4.44 4.45 15.00
C GLY A 67 -5.30 3.37 14.36
N GLN A 68 -5.80 3.61 13.14
CA GLN A 68 -6.64 2.67 12.37
C GLN A 68 -5.85 1.84 11.34
N GLY A 69 -4.52 1.97 11.32
CA GLY A 69 -3.65 1.30 10.36
C GLY A 69 -2.89 2.27 9.46
N ALA A 70 -2.46 1.75 8.32
CA ALA A 70 -1.69 2.49 7.33
C ALA A 70 -2.37 2.49 5.97
N VAL A 71 -2.07 3.53 5.19
CA VAL A 71 -2.39 3.60 3.76
C VAL A 71 -1.08 3.69 3.01
N TYR A 72 -0.93 2.86 2.00
CA TYR A 72 0.25 2.76 1.16
C TYR A 72 -0.12 3.10 -0.28
N GLU A 73 0.86 3.60 -1.03
CA GLU A 73 0.80 3.57 -2.48
C GLU A 73 1.34 2.21 -2.91
N GLY A 74 0.64 1.56 -3.83
CA GLY A 74 1.14 0.36 -4.49
C GLY A 74 0.86 0.38 -5.97
N ILE A 75 1.53 -0.53 -6.68
CA ILE A 75 1.32 -0.74 -8.10
C ILE A 75 0.97 -2.19 -8.38
N ASP A 76 0.17 -2.43 -9.41
CA ASP A 76 -0.07 -3.77 -9.94
C ASP A 76 1.03 -4.22 -10.92
N GLN A 77 0.79 -5.33 -11.63
CA GLN A 77 1.72 -5.89 -12.61
C GLN A 77 1.85 -5.01 -13.86
N ASP A 78 0.79 -4.30 -14.22
CA ASP A 78 0.73 -3.40 -15.39
C ASP A 78 1.26 -2.00 -15.06
N GLY A 79 1.51 -1.71 -13.78
CA GLY A 79 2.01 -0.43 -13.29
C GLY A 79 0.91 0.57 -12.92
N ASN A 80 -0.35 0.16 -12.86
CA ASN A 80 -1.44 1.00 -12.38
C ASN A 80 -1.28 1.28 -10.89
N ILE A 81 -1.54 2.52 -10.48
CA ILE A 81 -1.34 2.99 -9.10
C ILE A 81 -2.61 2.78 -8.28
N TYR A 82 -2.45 2.26 -7.07
CA TYR A 82 -3.51 2.00 -6.11
C TYR A 82 -3.17 2.56 -4.73
N ALA A 83 -4.20 2.95 -3.99
CA ALA A 83 -4.11 3.08 -2.54
C ALA A 83 -4.39 1.72 -1.90
N ILE A 84 -3.47 1.23 -1.08
CA ILE A 84 -3.58 -0.04 -0.37
C ILE A 84 -3.75 0.28 1.12
N LYS A 85 -4.91 -0.06 1.67
CA LYS A 85 -5.22 0.17 3.09
C LYS A 85 -4.98 -1.11 3.89
N GLU A 86 -4.24 -0.98 4.99
CA GLU A 86 -4.03 -2.05 5.95
C GLU A 86 -5.21 -2.11 6.93
N MET A 87 -5.77 -3.31 7.09
CA MET A 87 -6.73 -3.59 8.15
C MET A 87 -5.98 -4.14 9.37
N LEU A 88 -6.10 -3.46 10.52
CA LEU A 88 -5.57 -3.97 11.79
C LEU A 88 -6.60 -4.89 12.44
N ASP A 89 -6.34 -6.20 12.43
CA ASP A 89 -7.22 -7.21 13.03
C ASP A 89 -6.79 -7.57 14.46
N ARG A 90 -6.99 -6.63 15.40
CA ARG A 90 -6.60 -6.77 16.82
C ARG A 90 -7.78 -6.80 17.78
N PHE A 91 -8.95 -7.17 17.28
CA PHE A 91 -10.20 -7.16 18.04
C PHE A 91 -10.30 -8.38 18.95
N THR A 92 -10.75 -8.16 20.19
CA THR A 92 -11.04 -9.24 21.15
C THR A 92 -12.50 -9.68 21.12
N ASP A 93 -13.42 -8.79 20.72
CA ASP A 93 -14.83 -9.09 20.52
C ASP A 93 -15.11 -9.39 19.03
N PRO A 94 -15.65 -10.59 18.70
CA PRO A 94 -16.05 -10.93 17.34
C PRO A 94 -17.06 -9.98 16.71
N LYS A 95 -17.95 -9.36 17.50
CA LYS A 95 -18.94 -8.40 17.00
C LYS A 95 -18.28 -7.11 16.55
N GLU A 96 -17.39 -6.55 17.39
CA GLU A 96 -16.60 -5.37 17.03
C GLU A 96 -15.74 -5.62 15.80
N ARG A 97 -15.17 -6.82 15.69
CA ARG A 97 -14.43 -7.25 14.49
C ARG A 97 -15.31 -7.22 13.25
N ALA A 98 -16.51 -7.79 13.31
CA ALA A 98 -17.44 -7.84 12.18
C ALA A 98 -17.85 -6.43 11.72
N GLU A 99 -18.21 -5.55 12.66
CA GLU A 99 -18.54 -4.15 12.37
C GLU A 99 -17.33 -3.39 11.78
N ALA A 100 -16.11 -3.67 12.25
CA ALA A 100 -14.91 -3.08 11.69
C ALA A 100 -14.61 -3.56 10.27
N VAL A 101 -14.82 -4.85 9.97
CA VAL A 101 -14.69 -5.41 8.61
C VAL A 101 -15.71 -4.75 7.68
N GLU A 102 -16.97 -4.65 8.10
CA GLU A 102 -18.04 -4.05 7.29
C GLU A 102 -17.71 -2.60 6.92
N ARG A 103 -17.34 -1.77 7.91
CA ARG A 103 -16.94 -0.38 7.65
C ARG A 103 -15.70 -0.28 6.76
N PHE A 104 -14.71 -1.15 6.99
CA PHE A 104 -13.50 -1.18 6.17
C PHE A 104 -13.83 -1.48 4.70
N ASN A 105 -14.73 -2.43 4.44
CA ASN A 105 -15.15 -2.78 3.09
C ASN A 105 -16.01 -1.69 2.44
N ALA A 106 -16.92 -1.06 3.20
CA ALA A 106 -17.73 0.05 2.71
C ALA A 106 -16.87 1.25 2.24
N GLU A 107 -15.74 1.50 2.89
CA GLU A 107 -14.77 2.51 2.44
C GLU A 107 -14.09 2.19 1.10
N ALA A 108 -14.04 0.92 0.69
CA ALA A 108 -13.42 0.52 -0.57
C ALA A 108 -14.35 0.74 -1.78
N GLU A 109 -15.66 0.91 -1.54
CA GLU A 109 -16.67 1.16 -2.58
C GLU A 109 -16.96 2.65 -2.83
N LEU A 110 -16.40 3.54 -2.00
CA LEU A 110 -16.53 5.00 -2.07
C LEU A 110 -15.50 5.64 -3.00
#